data_AF-A0A959J4L0-F1
#
_entry.id   AF-A0A959J4L0-F1
#
_cell.length_a   1.000
_cell.length_b   1.000
_cell.length_c   1.000
_cell.angle_alpha   90.00
_cell.angle_beta   90.00
_cell.angle_gamma   90.00
#
_symmetry.space_group_name_H-M   'P 1'
#
loop_
_entity.id
_entity.type
_entity.pdbx_description
1 polymer ?
#
loop_
_entity_poly.entity_id
_entity_poly.type
_entity_poly.pdbx_seq_one_letter_code
_entity_poly.pdbx_strand_id
1 'polypeptide(L)'
;MMEKEKAIFILDALASGSVPQTGEVLKGHQILKEEEVVRALQEAVLTLKLANRQKTYGPVHLEEEKIVEVMAFFFGIERNPNPHRLAQFFTGSQAVKQEELRKHPLFGNQSQYCRYAQLKDHFLIYFEENPEIVRRYFVDEAAWKQVLYFQKKSFNHLTEQEAAEIKSSIGKIPMAKRGKLSPELREIRARFPRSHEPWSLEEKALLGGAIAKTNDLYFLSECFQRGKNAIEICGQKLIYSDEVKVSRVNVTAA
;
A
#
# COMPACT_ATOMS: atom_id res chain seq x y z
N MET A 1 10.32 -26.82 -19.40
CA MET A 1 9.15 -27.26 -18.60
C MET A 1 9.04 -26.34 -17.40
N MET A 2 7.86 -25.79 -17.09
CA MET A 2 7.68 -24.96 -15.89
C MET A 2 7.68 -25.85 -14.65
N GLU A 3 8.44 -25.47 -13.62
CA GLU A 3 8.46 -26.19 -12.34
C GLU A 3 7.08 -26.12 -11.65
N LYS A 4 6.61 -27.24 -11.08
CA LYS A 4 5.27 -27.36 -10.47
C LYS A 4 5.04 -26.32 -9.36
N GLU A 5 6.06 -26.02 -8.55
CA GLU A 5 5.97 -25.00 -7.49
C GLU A 5 5.74 -23.61 -8.07
N LYS A 6 6.35 -23.29 -9.22
CA LYS A 6 6.15 -22.02 -9.93
C LYS A 6 4.75 -21.92 -10.53
N ALA A 7 4.22 -23.03 -11.06
CA ALA A 7 2.85 -23.07 -11.56
C ALA A 7 1.83 -22.86 -10.44
N ILE A 8 1.99 -23.55 -9.30
CA ILE A 8 1.17 -23.35 -8.10
C ILE A 8 1.20 -21.89 -7.67
N PHE A 9 2.40 -21.30 -7.55
CA PHE A 9 2.57 -19.92 -7.15
C PHE A 9 1.84 -18.92 -8.08
N ILE A 10 1.94 -19.12 -9.41
CA ILE A 10 1.28 -18.24 -10.38
C ILE A 10 -0.23 -18.33 -10.28
N LEU A 11 -0.79 -19.54 -10.31
CA LEU A 11 -2.24 -19.76 -10.25
C LEU A 11 -2.83 -19.22 -8.95
N ASP A 12 -2.13 -19.44 -7.84
CA ASP A 12 -2.53 -19.01 -6.52
C ASP A 12 -2.49 -17.47 -6.36
N ALA A 13 -1.53 -16.79 -6.99
CA ALA A 13 -1.50 -15.33 -7.07
C ALA A 13 -2.69 -14.79 -7.87
N LEU A 14 -2.98 -15.39 -9.03
CA LEU A 14 -4.08 -14.99 -9.90
C LEU A 14 -5.44 -15.20 -9.23
N ALA A 15 -5.65 -16.34 -8.55
CA ALA A 15 -6.86 -16.60 -7.76
C ALA A 15 -7.07 -15.57 -6.64
N SER A 16 -5.99 -14.97 -6.16
CA SER A 16 -6.02 -13.90 -5.14
C SER A 16 -6.13 -12.50 -5.77
N GLY A 17 -6.44 -12.41 -7.06
CA GLY A 17 -6.52 -11.16 -7.81
C GLY A 17 -5.19 -10.39 -7.84
N SER A 18 -4.05 -11.09 -7.78
CA SER A 18 -2.72 -10.48 -7.67
C SER A 18 -1.78 -10.89 -8.80
N VAL A 19 -0.94 -9.96 -9.25
CA VAL A 19 0.14 -10.21 -10.22
C VAL A 19 1.19 -11.11 -9.54
N PRO A 20 1.51 -12.30 -10.07
CA PRO A 20 2.44 -13.24 -9.42
C PRO A 20 3.82 -12.64 -9.13
N GLN A 21 4.34 -11.83 -10.05
CA GLN A 21 5.70 -11.31 -9.98
C GLN A 21 5.83 -10.11 -9.04
N THR A 22 4.74 -9.43 -8.70
CA THR A 22 4.80 -8.17 -7.95
C THR A 22 3.90 -8.14 -6.72
N GLY A 23 2.95 -9.08 -6.61
CA GLY A 23 1.90 -9.08 -5.59
C GLY A 23 0.96 -7.87 -5.69
N GLU A 24 0.95 -7.14 -6.81
CA GLU A 24 0.04 -6.02 -7.05
C GLU A 24 -1.35 -6.51 -7.40
N VAL A 25 -2.37 -5.78 -6.92
CA VAL A 25 -3.76 -6.09 -7.25
C VAL A 25 -3.96 -5.90 -8.76
N LEU A 26 -4.51 -6.92 -9.41
CA LEU A 26 -4.86 -6.90 -10.83
C LEU A 26 -6.03 -5.94 -11.07
N LYS A 27 -5.73 -4.76 -11.60
CA LYS A 27 -6.72 -3.75 -11.99
C LYS A 27 -7.18 -4.01 -13.42
N GLY A 28 -8.49 -3.96 -13.67
CA GLY A 28 -9.07 -4.08 -15.02
C GLY A 28 -9.28 -5.51 -15.54
N HIS A 29 -8.91 -6.54 -14.77
CA HIS A 29 -9.11 -7.95 -15.17
C HIS A 29 -10.37 -8.52 -14.53
N GLN A 30 -11.55 -8.13 -15.05
CA GLN A 30 -12.85 -8.57 -14.50
C GLN A 30 -13.01 -10.09 -14.48
N ILE A 31 -12.48 -10.79 -15.49
CA ILE A 31 -12.51 -12.25 -15.58
C ILE A 31 -11.87 -12.95 -14.37
N LEU A 32 -10.82 -12.36 -13.76
CA LEU A 32 -10.16 -12.93 -12.58
C LEU A 32 -10.88 -12.60 -11.27
N LYS A 33 -12.02 -11.91 -11.34
CA LYS A 33 -12.93 -11.66 -10.22
C LYS A 33 -14.22 -12.47 -10.33
N GLU A 34 -14.44 -13.14 -11.45
CA GLU A 34 -15.58 -14.03 -11.63
C GLU A 34 -15.42 -15.24 -10.73
N GLU A 35 -16.46 -15.56 -9.97
CA GLU A 35 -16.43 -16.60 -8.94
C GLU A 35 -16.04 -17.97 -9.54
N GLU A 36 -16.56 -18.30 -10.72
CA GLU A 36 -16.25 -19.55 -11.43
C GLU A 36 -14.77 -19.64 -11.81
N VAL A 37 -14.18 -18.54 -12.29
CA VAL A 37 -12.77 -18.48 -12.66
C VAL A 37 -11.87 -18.59 -11.43
N VAL A 38 -12.19 -17.87 -10.36
CA VAL A 38 -11.45 -17.97 -9.09
C VAL A 38 -11.52 -19.39 -8.55
N ARG A 39 -12.71 -20.02 -8.56
CA ARG A 39 -12.91 -21.40 -8.10
C ARG A 39 -12.11 -22.40 -8.93
N ALA A 40 -12.13 -22.28 -10.26
CA ALA A 40 -11.35 -23.13 -11.15
C ALA A 40 -9.84 -23.00 -10.91
N LEU A 41 -9.34 -21.78 -10.68
CA LEU A 41 -7.94 -21.55 -10.33
C LEU A 41 -7.58 -22.16 -8.98
N GLN A 42 -8.45 -22.03 -7.97
CA GLN A 42 -8.26 -22.64 -6.65
C GLN A 42 -8.26 -24.17 -6.73
N GLU A 43 -9.14 -24.77 -7.53
CA GLU A 43 -9.20 -26.23 -7.74
C GLU A 43 -7.95 -26.76 -8.47
N ALA A 44 -7.46 -26.03 -9.47
CA ALA A 44 -6.19 -26.33 -10.13
C ALA A 44 -5.01 -26.28 -9.16
N VAL A 45 -4.97 -25.27 -8.28
CA VAL A 45 -3.96 -25.16 -7.21
C VAL A 45 -4.04 -26.35 -6.26
N LEU A 46 -5.24 -26.72 -5.80
CA LEU A 46 -5.45 -27.85 -4.91
C LEU A 46 -4.94 -29.16 -5.54
N THR A 47 -5.32 -29.41 -6.79
CA THR A 47 -4.91 -30.61 -7.55
C THR A 47 -3.38 -30.69 -7.68
N LEU A 48 -2.73 -29.57 -8.00
CA LEU A 48 -1.27 -29.52 -8.10
C LEU A 48 -0.58 -29.67 -6.74
N LYS A 49 -1.14 -29.10 -5.66
CA LYS A 49 -0.63 -29.27 -4.29
C LYS A 49 -0.71 -30.74 -3.85
N LEU A 50 -1.82 -31.42 -4.12
CA LEU A 50 -2.01 -32.85 -3.81
C LEU A 50 -1.00 -33.73 -4.54
N ALA A 51 -0.69 -33.39 -5.79
CA ALA A 51 0.31 -34.08 -6.60
C ALA A 51 1.77 -33.76 -6.22
N ASN A 52 2.01 -32.75 -5.36
CA ASN A 52 3.34 -32.23 -5.03
C ASN A 52 3.73 -32.44 -3.55
N ARG A 53 3.26 -33.51 -2.91
CA ARG A 53 3.60 -33.86 -1.52
C ARG A 53 5.08 -34.28 -1.38
N GLN A 54 5.99 -33.31 -1.40
CA GLN A 54 7.36 -33.48 -0.90
C GLN A 54 7.69 -32.30 0.00
N LYS A 55 8.19 -32.63 1.20
CA LYS A 55 8.47 -31.80 2.39
C LYS A 55 7.24 -31.38 3.22
N THR A 56 7.16 -31.97 4.41
CA THR A 56 6.33 -31.53 5.54
C THR A 56 7.08 -30.42 6.28
N TYR A 57 6.52 -29.21 6.23
CA TYR A 57 6.96 -28.10 7.06
C TYR A 57 6.06 -28.04 8.30
N GLY A 58 6.59 -27.54 9.42
CA GLY A 58 5.84 -27.36 10.66
C GLY A 58 4.72 -26.30 10.53
N PRO A 59 3.89 -26.14 11.58
CA PRO A 59 2.95 -25.03 11.66
C PRO A 59 3.69 -23.68 11.59
N VAL A 60 3.03 -22.66 11.04
CA VAL A 60 3.58 -21.30 11.00
C VAL A 60 3.65 -20.76 12.43
N HIS A 61 4.85 -20.42 12.89
CA HIS A 61 5.07 -19.73 14.15
C HIS A 61 5.59 -18.32 13.87
N LEU A 62 4.66 -17.36 13.94
CA LEU A 62 4.94 -15.95 13.75
C LEU A 62 4.20 -15.15 14.83
N GLU A 63 4.96 -14.39 15.61
CA GLU A 63 4.42 -13.51 16.67
C GLU A 63 3.63 -12.36 16.04
N GLU A 64 2.50 -12.00 16.66
CA GLU A 64 1.63 -10.92 16.19
C GLU A 64 2.39 -9.58 16.08
N GLU A 65 3.28 -9.29 17.04
CA GLU A 65 4.08 -8.09 17.09
C GLU A 65 4.92 -7.92 15.81
N LYS A 66 5.49 -9.03 15.31
CA LYS A 66 6.26 -9.04 14.06
C LYS A 66 5.36 -8.83 12.84
N ILE A 67 4.15 -9.35 12.86
CA ILE A 67 3.16 -9.13 11.78
C ILE A 67 2.78 -7.66 11.73
N VAL A 68 2.43 -7.07 12.88
CA VAL A 68 2.05 -5.66 13.02
C VAL A 68 3.19 -4.72 12.64
N GLU A 69 4.42 -5.02 13.06
CA GLU A 69 5.63 -4.26 12.67
C GLU A 69 5.78 -4.21 11.15
N VAL A 70 5.69 -5.36 10.48
CA VAL A 70 5.82 -5.44 9.03
C VAL A 70 4.63 -4.76 8.33
N MET A 71 3.40 -4.92 8.82
CA MET A 71 2.24 -4.23 8.27
C MET A 71 2.37 -2.70 8.38
N ALA A 72 2.89 -2.20 9.51
CA ALA A 72 3.19 -0.79 9.71
C ALA A 72 4.30 -0.31 8.76
N PHE A 73 5.33 -1.12 8.54
CA PHE A 73 6.40 -0.81 7.58
C PHE A 73 5.87 -0.71 6.15
N PHE A 74 5.07 -1.70 5.71
CA PHE A 74 4.37 -1.70 4.42
C PHE A 74 3.53 -0.43 4.25
N PHE A 75 2.73 -0.08 5.26
CA PHE A 75 1.94 1.14 5.27
C PHE A 75 2.81 2.40 5.17
N GLY A 76 3.93 2.46 5.89
CA GLY A 76 4.88 3.57 5.88
C GLY A 76 5.51 3.84 4.51
N ILE A 77 5.74 2.78 3.73
CA ILE A 77 6.23 2.88 2.33
C ILE A 77 5.08 2.97 1.30
N GLU A 78 3.87 3.31 1.75
CA GLU A 78 2.66 3.47 0.93
C GLU A 78 2.26 2.23 0.13
N ARG A 79 2.53 1.05 0.69
CA ARG A 79 2.20 -0.22 0.05
C ARG A 79 1.29 -1.03 0.97
N ASN A 80 0.09 -1.37 0.50
CA ASN A 80 -0.80 -2.20 1.32
C ASN A 80 -0.18 -3.55 1.66
N PRO A 81 -0.19 -3.96 2.93
CA PRO A 81 0.05 -5.35 3.28
C PRO A 81 -1.11 -6.19 2.75
N ASN A 82 -0.82 -7.32 2.12
CA ASN A 82 -1.83 -8.33 1.78
C ASN A 82 -1.22 -9.72 2.02
N PRO A 83 -2.03 -10.78 2.13
CA PRO A 83 -1.52 -12.11 2.46
C PRO A 83 -0.40 -12.58 1.53
N HIS A 84 -0.51 -12.27 0.23
CA HIS A 84 0.50 -12.60 -0.77
C HIS A 84 1.83 -11.87 -0.52
N ARG A 85 1.78 -10.54 -0.29
CA ARG A 85 2.96 -9.69 -0.06
C ARG A 85 3.65 -10.01 1.25
N LEU A 86 2.88 -10.27 2.30
CA LEU A 86 3.43 -10.69 3.59
C LEU A 86 4.10 -12.06 3.46
N ALA A 87 3.46 -13.03 2.80
CA ALA A 87 4.08 -14.32 2.52
C ALA A 87 5.36 -14.19 1.68
N GLN A 88 5.36 -13.38 0.61
CA GLN A 88 6.56 -13.08 -0.17
C GLN A 88 7.67 -12.43 0.66
N PHE A 89 7.32 -11.50 1.54
CA PHE A 89 8.25 -10.79 2.40
C PHE A 89 8.91 -11.76 3.41
N PHE A 90 8.11 -12.52 4.16
CA PHE A 90 8.62 -13.42 5.19
C PHE A 90 9.36 -14.64 4.62
N THR A 91 9.06 -15.04 3.37
CA THR A 91 9.82 -16.06 2.64
C THR A 91 11.09 -15.53 1.96
N GLY A 92 11.31 -14.21 1.93
CA GLY A 92 12.49 -13.63 1.27
C GLY A 92 12.43 -13.73 -0.25
N SER A 93 11.24 -13.74 -0.82
CA SER A 93 11.02 -13.93 -2.25
C SER A 93 11.70 -12.84 -3.09
N GLN A 94 12.37 -13.26 -4.16
CA GLN A 94 12.99 -12.36 -5.15
C GLN A 94 11.94 -11.51 -5.91
N ALA A 95 10.65 -11.89 -5.85
CA ALA A 95 9.54 -11.11 -6.41
C ALA A 95 9.36 -9.76 -5.71
N VAL A 96 9.81 -9.62 -4.45
CA VAL A 96 9.85 -8.34 -3.76
C VAL A 96 10.95 -7.50 -4.38
N LYS A 97 10.62 -6.46 -5.15
CA LYS A 97 11.61 -5.64 -5.88
C LYS A 97 12.10 -4.42 -5.10
N GLN A 98 11.34 -3.97 -4.11
CA GLN A 98 11.63 -2.78 -3.33
C GLN A 98 12.82 -3.03 -2.41
N GLU A 99 13.81 -2.14 -2.49
CA GLU A 99 15.06 -2.28 -1.75
C GLU A 99 14.85 -2.05 -0.25
N GLU A 100 13.93 -1.16 0.11
CA GLU A 100 13.54 -0.86 1.48
C GLU A 100 12.96 -2.08 2.18
N LEU A 101 12.13 -2.86 1.49
CA LEU A 101 11.58 -4.13 2.01
C LEU A 101 12.68 -5.18 2.18
N ARG A 102 13.63 -5.28 1.25
CA ARG A 102 14.71 -6.27 1.32
C ARG A 102 15.72 -5.99 2.44
N LYS A 103 15.86 -4.72 2.85
CA LYS A 103 16.73 -4.29 3.95
C LYS A 103 16.09 -4.46 5.33
N HIS A 104 14.80 -4.76 5.39
CA HIS A 104 14.09 -4.94 6.67
C HIS A 104 14.61 -6.19 7.41
N PRO A 105 14.88 -6.13 8.74
CA PRO A 105 15.45 -7.25 9.49
C PRO A 105 14.64 -8.55 9.42
N LEU A 106 13.31 -8.43 9.32
CA LEU A 106 12.38 -9.56 9.21
C LEU A 106 12.23 -10.12 7.79
N PHE A 107 12.87 -9.53 6.77
CA PHE A 107 12.78 -10.04 5.40
C PHE A 107 13.42 -11.43 5.29
N GLY A 108 12.65 -12.42 4.84
CA GLY A 108 13.12 -13.80 4.69
C GLY A 108 13.33 -14.57 6.01
N ASN A 109 12.93 -14.03 7.15
CA ASN A 109 13.16 -14.68 8.46
C ASN A 109 12.41 -16.02 8.62
N GLN A 110 11.39 -16.30 7.79
CA GLN A 110 10.64 -17.54 7.77
C GLN A 110 11.04 -18.49 6.63
N SER A 111 12.01 -18.11 5.79
CA SER A 111 12.40 -18.88 4.58
C SER A 111 12.86 -20.32 4.87
N GLN A 112 13.42 -20.57 6.05
CA GLN A 112 13.88 -21.90 6.47
C GLN A 112 12.77 -22.74 7.15
N TYR A 113 11.72 -22.10 7.66
CA TYR A 113 10.73 -22.72 8.54
C TYR A 113 9.38 -22.98 7.86
N CYS A 114 9.01 -22.14 6.90
CA CYS A 114 7.69 -22.17 6.27
C CYS A 114 7.79 -22.03 4.74
N ARG A 115 6.88 -22.70 4.03
CA ARG A 115 6.65 -22.41 2.61
C ARG A 115 5.79 -21.17 2.43
N TYR A 116 5.96 -20.54 1.27
CA TYR A 116 5.11 -19.45 0.80
C TYR A 116 3.61 -19.76 0.95
N ALA A 117 3.17 -20.96 0.53
CA ALA A 117 1.76 -21.35 0.62
C ALA A 117 1.25 -21.38 2.06
N GLN A 118 2.03 -21.91 3.01
CA GLN A 118 1.64 -21.97 4.42
C GLN A 118 1.54 -20.58 5.04
N LEU A 119 2.50 -19.70 4.74
CA LEU A 119 2.48 -18.31 5.20
C LEU A 119 1.28 -17.56 4.61
N LYS A 120 0.96 -17.77 3.34
CA LYS A 120 -0.20 -17.16 2.72
C LYS A 120 -1.50 -17.63 3.38
N ASP A 121 -1.67 -18.93 3.57
CA ASP A 121 -2.85 -19.51 4.22
C ASP A 121 -2.98 -18.98 5.66
N HIS A 122 -1.85 -18.88 6.39
CA HIS A 122 -1.80 -18.24 7.70
C HIS A 122 -2.23 -16.77 7.66
N PHE A 123 -1.74 -15.97 6.69
CA PHE A 123 -2.15 -14.57 6.60
C PHE A 123 -3.58 -14.37 6.12
N LEU A 124 -4.16 -15.30 5.36
CA LEU A 124 -5.59 -15.27 5.03
C LEU A 124 -6.42 -15.39 6.31
N ILE A 125 -6.14 -16.42 7.12
CA ILE A 125 -6.80 -16.64 8.42
C ILE A 125 -6.57 -15.44 9.34
N TYR A 126 -5.32 -14.98 9.48
CA TYR A 126 -5.00 -13.84 10.33
C TYR A 126 -5.77 -12.58 9.91
N PHE A 127 -5.96 -12.33 8.61
CA PHE A 127 -6.69 -11.16 8.12
C PHE A 127 -8.18 -11.26 8.44
N GLU A 128 -8.76 -12.46 8.39
CA GLU A 128 -10.15 -12.72 8.74
C GLU A 128 -10.39 -12.61 10.25
N GLU A 129 -9.47 -13.12 11.07
CA GLU A 129 -9.55 -13.09 12.53
C GLU A 129 -9.23 -11.71 13.13
N ASN A 130 -8.43 -10.89 12.44
CA ASN A 130 -7.97 -9.59 12.94
C ASN A 130 -8.36 -8.41 12.02
N PRO A 131 -9.66 -8.23 11.70
CA PRO A 131 -10.10 -7.23 10.73
C PRO A 131 -9.73 -5.80 11.15
N GLU A 132 -9.71 -5.50 12.45
CA GLU A 132 -9.37 -4.16 12.96
C GLU A 132 -7.89 -3.81 12.79
N ILE A 133 -6.99 -4.79 12.94
CA ILE A 133 -5.56 -4.61 12.67
C ILE A 133 -5.34 -4.39 11.18
N VAL A 134 -5.95 -5.23 10.33
CA VAL A 134 -5.85 -5.09 8.87
C VAL A 134 -6.33 -3.71 8.43
N ARG A 135 -7.50 -3.30 8.92
CA ARG A 135 -8.11 -1.99 8.70
C ARG A 135 -7.25 -0.80 9.13
N ARG A 136 -6.25 -0.98 9.99
CA ARG A 136 -5.32 0.08 10.41
C ARG A 136 -4.20 0.31 9.40
N TYR A 137 -3.78 -0.73 8.68
CA TYR A 137 -2.62 -0.70 7.79
C TYR A 137 -2.97 -0.94 6.31
N PHE A 138 -4.21 -1.33 6.02
CA PHE A 138 -4.72 -1.52 4.66
C PHE A 138 -5.52 -0.31 4.21
N VAL A 139 -5.14 0.27 3.08
CA VAL A 139 -5.86 1.39 2.45
C VAL A 139 -6.69 0.87 1.27
N ASP A 140 -8.01 0.81 1.41
CA ASP A 140 -8.88 0.41 0.29
C ASP A 140 -8.83 1.45 -0.83
N GLU A 141 -8.20 1.07 -1.95
CA GLU A 141 -8.06 1.93 -3.13
C GLU A 141 -9.36 2.31 -3.81
N ALA A 142 -10.37 1.45 -3.76
CA ALA A 142 -11.67 1.76 -4.33
C ALA A 142 -12.43 2.76 -3.44
N ALA A 143 -12.24 2.67 -2.12
CA ALA A 143 -12.95 3.50 -1.16
C ALA A 143 -12.43 4.94 -1.13
N TRP A 144 -11.11 5.18 -0.99
CA TRP A 144 -10.62 6.57 -0.91
C TRP A 144 -10.80 7.34 -2.23
N LYS A 145 -10.82 6.65 -3.38
CA LYS A 145 -11.10 7.29 -4.67
C LYS A 145 -12.52 7.86 -4.78
N GLN A 146 -13.44 7.40 -3.94
CA GLN A 146 -14.80 7.94 -3.89
C GLN A 146 -14.90 9.23 -3.06
N VAL A 147 -13.82 9.68 -2.42
CA VAL A 147 -13.81 10.96 -1.70
C VAL A 147 -13.89 12.11 -2.70
N LEU A 148 -15.08 12.71 -2.84
CA LEU A 148 -15.36 13.78 -3.81
C LEU A 148 -14.95 15.18 -3.32
N TYR A 149 -14.15 15.28 -2.25
CA TYR A 149 -13.83 16.54 -1.56
C TYR A 149 -13.30 17.64 -2.49
N PHE A 150 -12.34 17.29 -3.36
CA PHE A 150 -11.72 18.21 -4.32
C PHE A 150 -12.57 18.45 -5.59
N GLN A 151 -13.66 17.72 -5.76
CA GLN A 151 -14.61 17.90 -6.87
C GLN A 151 -15.76 18.84 -6.50
N LYS A 152 -15.91 19.18 -5.21
CA LYS A 152 -16.84 20.21 -4.74
C LYS A 152 -16.38 21.59 -5.23
N LYS A 153 -17.26 22.59 -5.14
CA LYS A 153 -16.91 23.99 -5.44
C LYS A 153 -15.66 24.40 -4.64
N SER A 154 -14.69 25.01 -5.32
CA SER A 154 -13.44 25.45 -4.70
C SER A 154 -13.69 26.49 -3.61
N PHE A 155 -13.00 26.38 -2.50
CA PHE A 155 -12.92 27.35 -1.41
C PHE A 155 -11.51 27.39 -0.85
N ASN A 156 -11.14 28.54 -0.29
CA ASN A 156 -9.88 28.73 0.41
C ASN A 156 -10.08 29.68 1.60
N HIS A 157 -9.78 29.19 2.80
CA HIS A 157 -9.81 29.95 4.06
C HIS A 157 -8.43 30.08 4.70
N LEU A 158 -7.35 29.68 3.99
CA LEU A 158 -6.00 29.93 4.45
C LEU A 158 -5.64 31.40 4.23
N THR A 159 -5.14 32.03 5.29
CA THR A 159 -4.56 33.37 5.24
C THR A 159 -3.22 33.33 4.48
N GLU A 160 -2.77 34.51 4.02
CA GLU A 160 -1.47 34.63 3.36
C GLU A 160 -0.31 34.21 4.28
N GLN A 161 -0.41 34.51 5.58
CA GLN A 161 0.58 34.10 6.57
C GLN A 161 0.66 32.57 6.71
N GLU A 162 -0.48 31.90 6.87
CA GLU A 162 -0.52 30.43 6.96
C GLU A 162 0.02 29.78 5.69
N ALA A 163 -0.31 30.34 4.53
CA ALA A 163 0.23 29.88 3.25
C ALA A 163 1.74 30.02 3.16
N ALA A 164 2.29 31.16 3.64
CA ALA A 164 3.72 31.40 3.71
C ALA A 164 4.43 30.44 4.68
N GLU A 165 3.82 30.15 5.83
CA GLU A 165 4.33 29.19 6.81
C GLU A 165 4.35 27.75 6.26
N ILE A 166 3.29 27.34 5.55
CA ILE A 166 3.25 26.05 4.85
C ILE A 166 4.39 25.99 3.81
N LYS A 167 4.49 27.00 2.92
CA LYS A 167 5.54 27.06 1.89
C LYS A 167 6.95 26.99 2.49
N SER A 168 7.19 27.73 3.58
CA SER A 168 8.46 27.73 4.30
C SER A 168 8.77 26.35 4.89
N SER A 169 7.78 25.72 5.52
CA SER A 169 7.93 24.39 6.13
C SER A 169 8.20 23.32 5.07
N ILE A 170 7.48 23.34 3.95
CA ILE A 170 7.70 22.45 2.80
C ILE A 170 9.10 22.62 2.21
N GLY A 171 9.62 23.85 2.15
CA GLY A 171 10.97 24.14 1.68
C GLY A 171 12.08 23.55 2.55
N LYS A 172 11.81 23.33 3.85
CA LYS A 172 12.78 22.73 4.80
C LYS A 172 12.82 21.20 4.73
N ILE A 173 11.79 20.55 4.18
CA ILE A 173 11.74 19.08 4.10
C ILE A 173 12.76 18.61 3.05
N PRO A 174 13.73 17.76 3.42
CA PRO A 174 14.76 17.29 2.50
C PRO A 174 14.16 16.48 1.34
N MET A 175 14.68 16.69 0.13
CA MET A 175 14.37 15.82 -1.01
C MET A 175 15.18 14.52 -0.91
N ALA A 176 14.51 13.39 -1.10
CA ALA A 176 15.11 12.06 -1.08
C ALA A 176 15.79 11.73 -2.41
N LYS A 177 15.21 12.14 -3.56
CA LYS A 177 15.81 11.88 -4.87
C LYS A 177 16.82 12.96 -5.23
N ARG A 178 18.06 12.79 -4.77
CA ARG A 178 19.23 13.63 -5.09
C ARG A 178 20.09 12.90 -6.12
N GLY A 179 20.11 13.35 -7.38
CA GLY A 179 20.89 12.70 -8.42
C GLY A 179 20.54 13.14 -9.84
N LYS A 180 21.07 12.42 -10.84
CA LYS A 180 20.83 12.70 -12.27
C LYS A 180 19.37 12.39 -12.63
N LEU A 181 18.53 13.42 -12.60
CA LEU A 181 17.12 13.32 -12.99
C LEU A 181 16.98 13.10 -14.50
N SER A 182 15.95 12.35 -14.92
CA SER A 182 15.56 12.26 -16.32
C SER A 182 15.18 13.65 -16.86
N PRO A 183 15.33 13.92 -18.17
CA PRO A 183 14.93 15.20 -18.77
C PRO A 183 13.48 15.58 -18.46
N GLU A 184 12.57 14.61 -18.60
CA GLU A 184 11.15 14.75 -18.27
C GLU A 184 10.92 15.16 -16.81
N LEU A 185 11.59 14.50 -15.86
CA LEU A 185 11.45 14.83 -14.45
C LEU A 185 12.03 16.21 -14.11
N ARG A 186 13.07 16.67 -14.81
CA ARG A 186 13.59 18.03 -14.65
C ARG A 186 12.57 19.07 -15.10
N GLU A 187 11.91 18.86 -16.23
CA GLU A 187 10.89 19.77 -16.75
C GLU A 187 9.70 19.86 -15.79
N ILE A 188 9.24 18.72 -15.25
CA ILE A 188 8.16 18.71 -14.25
C ILE A 188 8.61 19.43 -12.97
N ARG A 189 9.84 19.20 -12.50
CA ARG A 189 10.39 19.83 -11.30
C ARG A 189 10.69 21.32 -11.43
N ALA A 190 10.80 21.85 -12.64
CA ALA A 190 10.85 23.29 -12.84
C ALA A 190 9.56 23.99 -12.39
N ARG A 191 8.41 23.30 -12.49
CA ARG A 191 7.10 23.79 -12.05
C ARG A 191 6.70 23.29 -10.67
N PHE A 192 7.00 22.03 -10.39
CA PHE A 192 6.66 21.35 -9.14
C PHE A 192 7.92 20.71 -8.53
N PRO A 193 8.76 21.49 -7.81
CA PRO A 193 10.04 21.03 -7.29
C PRO A 193 10.00 19.67 -6.58
N ARG A 194 8.91 19.37 -5.86
CA ARG A 194 8.74 18.13 -5.09
C ARG A 194 8.03 17.01 -5.87
N SER A 195 7.93 17.14 -7.20
CA SER A 195 7.32 16.10 -8.02
C SER A 195 8.09 14.78 -7.94
N HIS A 196 7.34 13.68 -7.84
CA HIS A 196 7.83 12.31 -7.64
C HIS A 196 8.70 12.08 -6.39
N GLU A 197 8.74 13.02 -5.44
CA GLU A 197 9.27 12.74 -4.10
C GLU A 197 8.25 11.88 -3.31
N PRO A 198 8.70 10.93 -2.47
CA PRO A 198 7.80 10.28 -1.52
C PRO A 198 7.21 11.33 -0.56
N TRP A 199 5.99 11.09 -0.06
CA TRP A 199 5.36 11.97 0.93
C TRP A 199 5.88 11.63 2.33
N SER A 200 6.57 12.58 2.99
CA SER A 200 6.98 12.39 4.38
C SER A 200 5.80 12.50 5.34
N LEU A 201 5.96 12.01 6.58
CA LEU A 201 4.94 12.17 7.62
C LEU A 201 4.68 13.65 7.92
N GLU A 202 5.73 14.45 7.99
CA GLU A 202 5.65 15.91 8.18
C GLU A 202 4.86 16.58 7.05
N GLU A 203 5.13 16.20 5.80
CA GLU A 203 4.44 16.76 4.62
C GLU A 203 2.95 16.38 4.61
N LYS A 204 2.62 15.14 5.01
CA LYS A 204 1.23 14.67 5.16
C LYS A 204 0.51 15.40 6.27
N ALA A 205 1.16 15.67 7.40
CA ALA A 205 0.57 16.42 8.52
C ALA A 205 0.23 17.86 8.10
N LEU A 206 1.15 18.52 7.38
CA LEU A 206 0.91 19.85 6.79
C LEU A 206 -0.27 19.82 5.81
N LEU A 207 -0.33 18.82 4.93
CA LEU A 207 -1.45 18.68 3.99
C LEU A 207 -2.77 18.44 4.72
N GLY A 208 -2.79 17.58 5.74
CA GLY A 208 -3.96 17.33 6.59
C GLY A 208 -4.50 18.59 7.26
N GLY A 209 -3.61 19.45 7.78
CA GLY A 209 -4.00 20.75 8.32
C GLY A 209 -4.54 21.72 7.26
N ALA A 210 -3.90 21.75 6.09
CA ALA A 210 -4.31 22.62 4.99
C ALA A 210 -5.67 22.22 4.40
N ILE A 211 -5.90 20.93 4.15
CA ILE A 211 -7.16 20.44 3.56
C ILE A 211 -8.36 20.68 4.47
N ALA A 212 -8.19 20.89 5.78
CA ALA A 212 -9.28 21.32 6.65
C ALA A 212 -9.77 22.77 6.36
N LYS A 213 -8.95 23.58 5.68
CA LYS A 213 -9.20 25.01 5.41
C LYS A 213 -9.34 25.35 3.92
N THR A 214 -9.01 24.44 3.03
CA THR A 214 -9.12 24.64 1.58
C THR A 214 -9.33 23.33 0.85
N ASN A 215 -10.08 23.36 -0.25
CA ASN A 215 -10.10 22.29 -1.25
C ASN A 215 -9.56 22.77 -2.62
N ASP A 216 -8.94 23.95 -2.66
CA ASP A 216 -8.38 24.50 -3.89
C ASP A 216 -7.09 23.78 -4.27
N LEU A 217 -7.20 22.86 -5.24
CA LEU A 217 -6.06 22.08 -5.74
C LEU A 217 -4.96 22.94 -6.35
N TYR A 218 -5.27 24.07 -6.99
CA TYR A 218 -4.25 24.93 -7.58
C TYR A 218 -3.43 25.60 -6.47
N PHE A 219 -4.13 26.16 -5.48
CA PHE A 219 -3.49 26.79 -4.33
C PHE A 219 -2.62 25.80 -3.54
N LEU A 220 -3.15 24.61 -3.25
CA LEU A 220 -2.40 23.55 -2.58
C LEU A 220 -1.20 23.08 -3.42
N SER A 221 -1.38 22.94 -4.73
CA SER A 221 -0.30 22.56 -5.66
C SER A 221 0.89 23.52 -5.60
N GLU A 222 0.63 24.83 -5.51
CA GLU A 222 1.65 25.84 -5.33
C GLU A 222 2.31 25.77 -3.94
N CYS A 223 1.51 25.64 -2.88
CA CYS A 223 2.04 25.61 -1.51
C CYS A 223 2.96 24.40 -1.27
N PHE A 224 2.54 23.23 -1.77
CA PHE A 224 3.24 21.96 -1.58
C PHE A 224 4.25 21.65 -2.69
N GLN A 225 4.34 22.48 -3.73
CA GLN A 225 5.28 22.31 -4.84
C GLN A 225 5.12 20.95 -5.55
N ARG A 226 3.88 20.45 -5.62
CA ARG A 226 3.49 19.16 -6.18
C ARG A 226 2.36 19.36 -7.17
N GLY A 227 2.28 18.50 -8.20
CA GLY A 227 1.17 18.56 -9.16
C GLY A 227 -0.20 18.29 -8.50
N LYS A 228 -1.25 18.91 -9.03
CA LYS A 228 -2.64 18.79 -8.55
C LYS A 228 -3.11 17.35 -8.31
N ASN A 229 -2.83 16.45 -9.25
CA ASN A 229 -3.21 15.03 -9.12
C ASN A 229 -2.53 14.35 -7.92
N ALA A 230 -1.27 14.72 -7.60
CA ALA A 230 -0.59 14.16 -6.43
C ALA A 230 -1.21 14.68 -5.12
N ILE A 231 -1.61 15.96 -5.08
CA ILE A 231 -2.33 16.57 -3.96
C ILE A 231 -3.68 15.88 -3.78
N GLU A 232 -4.45 15.73 -4.85
CA GLU A 232 -5.77 15.10 -4.83
C GLU A 232 -5.70 13.68 -4.27
N ILE A 233 -4.83 12.84 -4.85
CA ILE A 233 -4.66 11.44 -4.41
C ILE A 233 -4.23 11.37 -2.93
N CYS A 234 -3.27 12.19 -2.51
CA CYS A 234 -2.81 12.18 -1.11
C CYS A 234 -3.91 12.68 -0.17
N GLY A 235 -4.58 13.78 -0.52
CA GLY A 235 -5.66 14.37 0.27
C GLY A 235 -6.86 13.43 0.41
N GLN A 236 -7.28 12.76 -0.66
CA GLN A 236 -8.35 11.76 -0.60
C GLN A 236 -8.01 10.61 0.36
N LYS A 237 -6.76 10.11 0.32
CA LYS A 237 -6.28 9.10 1.27
C LYS A 237 -6.30 9.59 2.71
N LEU A 238 -5.89 10.84 2.96
CA LEU A 238 -5.90 11.43 4.31
C LEU A 238 -7.32 11.57 4.84
N ILE A 239 -8.23 12.16 4.06
CA ILE A 239 -9.63 12.35 4.42
C ILE A 239 -10.29 11.00 4.72
N TYR A 240 -10.14 10.03 3.83
CA TYR A 240 -10.68 8.68 4.05
C TYR A 240 -10.11 8.06 5.33
N SER A 241 -8.81 8.16 5.56
CA SER A 241 -8.16 7.60 6.75
C SER A 241 -8.68 8.25 8.04
N ASP A 242 -8.97 9.55 8.03
CA ASP A 242 -9.47 10.27 9.20
C ASP A 242 -10.98 10.05 9.42
N GLU A 243 -11.81 10.00 8.37
CA GLU A 243 -13.22 9.61 8.46
C GLU A 243 -13.38 8.20 9.05
N VAL A 244 -12.52 7.28 8.60
CA VAL A 244 -12.44 5.91 9.10
C VAL A 244 -12.00 5.87 10.57
N LYS A 245 -11.04 6.70 10.99
CA LYS A 245 -10.65 6.81 12.41
C LYS A 245 -11.77 7.38 13.27
N VAL A 246 -12.42 8.47 12.84
CA VAL A 246 -13.50 9.13 13.60
C VAL A 246 -14.69 8.19 13.79
N SER A 247 -15.07 7.45 12.75
CA SER A 247 -16.15 6.45 12.83
C SER A 247 -15.83 5.32 13.83
N ARG A 248 -14.55 5.02 14.07
CA ARG A 248 -14.10 3.95 14.97
C ARG A 248 -14.03 4.37 16.43
N VAL A 249 -13.76 5.64 16.73
CA VAL A 249 -13.78 6.16 18.13
C VAL A 249 -15.20 6.18 18.70
N ASN A 250 -16.20 6.43 17.84
CA ASN A 250 -17.60 6.48 18.28
C ASN A 250 -18.22 5.09 18.57
N VAL A 251 -17.58 4.00 18.13
CA VAL A 251 -18.07 2.63 18.36
C VAL A 251 -17.50 2.02 19.65
N THR A 252 -16.34 2.49 20.12
CA THR A 252 -15.74 2.04 21.40
C THR A 252 -16.17 2.87 22.61
N ALA A 253 -16.92 3.95 22.40
CA ALA A 253 -17.45 4.82 23.45
C ALA A 253 -18.97 4.63 23.71
N ALA A 254 -19.58 3.61 23.12
CA ALA A 254 -21.00 3.27 23.26
C ALA A 254 -21.20 1.90 23.92
#